data_AF-A0A2V7YTD3-F1
#
_entry.id   AF-A0A2V7YTD3-F1
#
_cell.length_a   1.000
_cell.length_b   1.000
_cell.length_c   1.000
_cell.angle_alpha   90.00
_cell.angle_beta   90.00
_cell.angle_gamma   90.00
#
_symmetry.space_group_name_H-M   'P 1'
#
loop_
_entity.id
_entity.type
_entity.pdbx_description
1 polymer ?
#
loop_
_entity_poly.entity_id
_entity_poly.type
_entity_poly.pdbx_seq_one_letter_code
_entity_poly.pdbx_strand_id
1 'polypeptide(L)'
;MNRGEAFERQAEHWRRRVEEIREQEDRIRLGGGLKAQDKQRAQGKMTARERVEALCDPGSDFLELGLWVAEGFYQEYGGAPAAGVVVGIGKIHGRDVVVVSNDATVKAGAWFPLTCKKVLRAQEIALENRLPIVYLVDSAGVFLPLQDEIFPDKEHFGRAFYNNARLSA
;
A
#
# COMPACT_ATOMS: atom_id res chain seq x y z
N MET A 1 10.78 -4.76 38.36
CA MET A 1 10.23 -3.66 37.54
C MET A 1 9.29 -2.85 38.41
N ASN A 2 9.48 -1.53 38.46
CA ASN A 2 8.74 -0.64 39.36
C ASN A 2 7.31 -0.40 38.82
N ARG A 3 6.37 -1.26 39.18
CA ARG A 3 4.93 -1.18 38.82
C ARG A 3 4.21 -0.18 39.74
N GLY A 4 4.66 1.07 39.75
CA GLY A 4 3.98 2.15 40.48
C GLY A 4 2.75 2.65 39.72
N GLU A 5 1.85 3.39 40.37
CA GLU A 5 0.64 3.94 39.74
C GLU A 5 0.92 4.78 38.49
N ALA A 6 2.04 5.53 38.47
CA ALA A 6 2.46 6.30 37.31
C ALA A 6 2.79 5.41 36.10
N PHE A 7 3.41 4.25 36.34
CA PHE A 7 3.66 3.25 35.29
C PHE A 7 2.35 2.68 34.76
N GLU A 8 1.41 2.31 35.64
CA GLU A 8 0.13 1.74 35.22
C GLU A 8 -0.73 2.74 34.40
N ARG A 9 -0.79 4.01 34.82
CA ARG A 9 -1.47 5.07 34.02
C ARG A 9 -0.84 5.24 32.64
N GLN A 10 0.49 5.25 32.56
CA GLN A 10 1.18 5.39 31.28
C GLN A 10 1.00 4.15 30.39
N ALA A 11 1.02 2.97 30.99
CA ALA A 11 0.79 1.71 30.29
C ALA A 11 -0.64 1.64 29.74
N GLU A 12 -1.65 2.03 30.52
CA GLU A 12 -3.05 2.10 30.05
C GLU A 12 -3.21 3.09 28.90
N HIS A 13 -2.62 4.29 29.01
CA HIS A 13 -2.64 5.28 27.95
C HIS A 13 -2.09 4.73 26.63
N TRP A 14 -0.90 4.12 26.66
CA TRP A 14 -0.28 3.57 25.45
C TRP A 14 -1.01 2.35 24.89
N ARG A 15 -1.57 1.47 25.74
CA ARG A 15 -2.40 0.35 25.27
C ARG A 15 -3.60 0.86 24.46
N ARG A 16 -4.31 1.87 24.97
CA ARG A 16 -5.43 2.49 24.26
C ARG A 16 -5.01 3.08 22.91
N ARG A 17 -3.87 3.78 22.86
CA ARG A 17 -3.34 4.31 21.58
C ARG A 17 -3.01 3.22 20.57
N VAL A 18 -2.44 2.10 21.03
CA VAL A 18 -2.15 0.96 20.16
C VAL A 18 -3.44 0.33 19.63
N GLU A 19 -4.50 0.24 20.45
CA GLU A 19 -5.81 -0.23 20.01
C GLU A 19 -6.42 0.69 18.94
N GLU A 20 -6.41 2.01 19.15
CA GLU A 20 -6.87 3.00 18.17
C GLU A 20 -6.12 2.86 16.82
N ILE A 21 -4.80 2.67 16.87
CA ILE A 21 -3.97 2.44 15.69
C ILE A 21 -4.39 1.15 14.98
N ARG A 22 -4.56 0.05 15.71
CA ARG A 22 -4.98 -1.25 15.14
C ARG A 22 -6.34 -1.17 14.46
N GLU A 23 -7.32 -0.54 15.11
CA GLU A 23 -8.65 -0.33 14.52
C GLU A 23 -8.59 0.48 13.22
N GLN A 24 -7.72 1.49 13.18
CA GLN A 24 -7.48 2.25 11.97
C GLN A 24 -6.79 1.42 10.88
N GLU A 25 -5.78 0.63 11.23
CA GLU A 25 -5.14 -0.29 10.29
C GLU A 25 -6.17 -1.24 9.67
N ASP A 26 -6.99 -1.89 10.49
CA ASP A 26 -7.99 -2.84 10.04
C ASP A 26 -8.99 -2.19 9.08
N ARG A 27 -9.43 -0.96 9.37
CA ARG A 27 -10.28 -0.18 8.46
C ARG A 27 -9.59 0.09 7.13
N ILE A 28 -8.32 0.54 7.14
CA ILE A 28 -7.58 0.85 5.92
C ILE A 28 -7.34 -0.42 5.09
N ARG A 29 -7.07 -1.56 5.74
CA ARG A 29 -6.84 -2.86 5.08
C ARG A 29 -8.06 -3.35 4.31
N LEU A 30 -9.26 -2.84 4.58
CA LEU A 30 -10.46 -3.14 3.80
C LEU A 30 -10.44 -2.54 2.39
N GLY A 31 -9.53 -1.61 2.08
CA GLY A 31 -9.43 -0.99 0.76
C GLY A 31 -10.73 -0.25 0.39
N GLY A 32 -11.33 -0.59 -0.74
CA GLY A 32 -12.64 -0.09 -1.17
C GLY A 32 -13.84 -0.59 -0.35
N GLY A 33 -13.59 -1.37 0.71
CA GLY A 33 -14.60 -1.92 1.61
C GLY A 33 -15.07 -3.32 1.21
N LEU A 34 -15.71 -4.02 2.16
CA LEU A 34 -16.13 -5.42 2.01
C LEU A 34 -16.96 -5.67 0.74
N LYS A 35 -17.93 -4.79 0.44
CA LYS A 35 -18.76 -4.91 -0.76
C LYS A 35 -17.95 -4.89 -2.06
N ALA A 36 -16.90 -4.07 -2.12
CA ALA A 36 -16.04 -3.97 -3.30
C ALA A 36 -15.13 -5.20 -3.41
N GLN A 37 -14.60 -5.71 -2.28
CA GLN A 37 -13.84 -6.96 -2.25
C GLN A 37 -14.70 -8.15 -2.69
N ASP A 38 -15.92 -8.27 -2.18
CA ASP A 38 -16.84 -9.37 -2.53
C ASP A 38 -17.22 -9.33 -4.01
N LYS A 39 -17.46 -8.12 -4.55
CA LYS A 39 -17.69 -7.94 -5.99
C LYS A 39 -16.47 -8.38 -6.82
N GLN A 40 -15.25 -8.07 -6.37
CA GLN A 40 -14.02 -8.48 -7.03
C GLN A 40 -13.84 -10.01 -6.98
N ARG A 41 -14.06 -10.64 -5.80
CA ARG A 41 -14.01 -12.09 -5.63
C ARG A 41 -15.06 -12.82 -6.46
N ALA A 42 -16.26 -12.26 -6.58
CA ALA A 42 -17.33 -12.81 -7.43
C ALA A 42 -16.97 -12.83 -8.92
N GLN A 43 -15.99 -12.04 -9.34
CA GLN A 43 -15.42 -12.07 -10.70
C GLN A 43 -14.26 -13.09 -10.85
N GLY A 44 -13.98 -13.90 -9.81
CA GLY A 44 -12.86 -14.83 -9.77
C GLY A 44 -11.50 -14.15 -9.55
N LYS A 45 -11.47 -12.89 -9.10
CA LYS A 45 -10.25 -12.13 -8.86
C LYS A 45 -9.92 -12.06 -7.37
N MET A 46 -8.64 -12.27 -7.04
CA MET A 46 -8.09 -11.97 -5.72
C MET A 46 -7.97 -10.46 -5.51
N THR A 47 -8.17 -10.00 -4.27
CA THR A 47 -7.87 -8.63 -3.81
C THR A 47 -6.37 -8.34 -3.88
N ALA A 48 -5.95 -7.08 -3.67
CA ALA A 48 -4.53 -6.73 -3.65
C ALA A 48 -3.73 -7.50 -2.60
N ARG A 49 -4.28 -7.65 -1.39
CA ARG A 49 -3.63 -8.33 -0.26
C ARG A 49 -3.61 -9.85 -0.43
N GLU A 50 -4.69 -10.45 -0.91
CA GLU A 50 -4.73 -11.88 -1.23
C GLU A 50 -3.69 -12.24 -2.29
N ARG A 51 -3.46 -11.37 -3.30
CA ARG A 51 -2.39 -11.58 -4.27
C ARG A 51 -0.99 -11.51 -3.66
N VAL A 52 -0.77 -10.57 -2.71
CA VAL A 52 0.51 -10.46 -1.99
C VAL A 52 0.75 -11.71 -1.14
N GLU A 53 -0.26 -12.15 -0.39
CA GLU A 53 -0.20 -13.36 0.43
C GLU A 53 0.06 -14.61 -0.41
N ALA A 54 -0.62 -14.76 -1.55
CA ALA A 54 -0.41 -15.89 -2.47
C ALA A 54 0.97 -15.88 -3.15
N LEU A 55 1.59 -14.71 -3.30
CA LEU A 55 2.91 -14.56 -3.92
C LEU A 55 4.05 -14.83 -2.93
N CYS A 56 3.88 -14.45 -1.65
CA CYS A 56 4.93 -14.58 -0.65
C CYS A 56 5.07 -16.02 -0.14
N ASP A 57 6.26 -16.36 0.36
CA ASP A 57 6.54 -17.66 0.94
C ASP A 57 5.61 -17.92 2.15
N PRO A 58 4.98 -19.10 2.26
CA PRO A 58 4.08 -19.41 3.37
C PRO A 58 4.74 -19.22 4.74
N GLY A 59 4.08 -18.47 5.63
CA GLY A 59 4.58 -18.19 6.98
C GLY A 59 5.67 -17.13 7.06
N SER A 60 6.06 -16.51 5.94
CA SER A 60 6.95 -15.35 5.95
C SER A 60 6.22 -14.06 6.30
N ASP A 61 6.93 -13.15 6.97
CA ASP A 61 6.41 -11.82 7.27
C ASP A 61 6.36 -10.95 6.01
N PHE A 62 5.35 -10.08 5.94
CA PHE A 62 5.26 -9.02 4.94
C PHE A 62 5.34 -7.65 5.62
N LEU A 63 6.42 -6.93 5.38
CA LEU A 63 6.60 -5.57 5.87
C LEU A 63 5.86 -4.61 4.94
N GLU A 64 4.61 -4.30 5.26
CA GLU A 64 3.83 -3.32 4.51
C GLU A 64 4.35 -1.89 4.74
N LEU A 65 4.48 -1.14 3.64
CA LEU A 65 4.98 0.23 3.62
C LEU A 65 3.85 1.20 3.27
N GLY A 66 3.67 2.21 4.12
CA GLY A 66 2.76 3.31 3.85
C GLY A 66 1.28 2.92 3.89
N LEU A 67 0.87 2.11 4.88
CA LEU A 67 -0.53 1.74 5.08
C LEU A 67 -1.43 2.99 5.21
N TRP A 68 -1.04 3.98 6.00
CA TRP A 68 -1.79 5.23 6.20
C TRP A 68 -1.66 6.26 5.08
N VAL A 69 -0.94 5.98 3.99
CA VAL A 69 -0.83 6.96 2.90
C VAL A 69 -2.22 7.21 2.33
N ALA A 70 -2.54 8.50 2.16
CA ALA A 70 -3.84 9.01 1.73
C ALA A 70 -5.02 8.76 2.69
N GLU A 71 -4.75 8.34 3.93
CA GLU A 71 -5.77 8.33 4.98
C GLU A 71 -6.24 9.76 5.28
N GLY A 72 -7.55 10.00 5.17
CA GLY A 72 -8.14 11.34 5.31
C GLY A 72 -8.00 12.25 4.08
N PHE A 73 -7.35 11.80 3.00
CA PHE A 73 -7.25 12.54 1.74
C PHE A 73 -8.36 12.13 0.75
N TYR A 74 -8.62 12.99 -0.24
CA TYR A 74 -9.53 12.72 -1.37
C TYR A 74 -10.95 12.34 -0.95
N GLN A 75 -11.43 12.84 0.19
CA GLN A 75 -12.74 12.51 0.75
C GLN A 75 -13.89 12.90 -0.20
N GLU A 76 -13.73 13.98 -0.95
CA GLU A 76 -14.62 14.45 -2.01
C GLU A 76 -14.76 13.42 -3.15
N TYR A 77 -13.77 12.55 -3.31
CA TYR A 77 -13.80 11.43 -4.24
C TYR A 77 -14.13 10.11 -3.54
N GLY A 78 -14.43 10.08 -2.23
CA GLY A 78 -14.70 8.86 -1.47
C GLY A 78 -13.45 8.18 -0.88
N GLY A 79 -12.32 8.88 -0.86
CA GLY A 79 -11.07 8.43 -0.27
C GLY A 79 -10.25 7.49 -1.14
N ALA A 80 -8.97 7.34 -0.78
CA ALA A 80 -8.06 6.36 -1.38
C ALA A 80 -7.24 5.64 -0.29
N PRO A 81 -7.83 4.71 0.48
CA PRO A 81 -7.12 4.00 1.54
C PRO A 81 -5.82 3.36 1.03
N ALA A 82 -4.74 3.49 1.81
CA ALA A 82 -3.39 3.07 1.42
C ALA A 82 -2.92 3.60 0.04
N ALA A 83 -3.50 4.72 -0.43
CA ALA A 83 -3.36 5.27 -1.76
C ALA A 83 -3.72 4.30 -2.90
N GLY A 84 -4.65 3.37 -2.68
CA GLY A 84 -5.11 2.42 -3.69
C GLY A 84 -4.03 1.44 -4.17
N VAL A 85 -2.97 1.24 -3.38
CA VAL A 85 -1.88 0.31 -3.69
C VAL A 85 -1.27 -0.26 -2.41
N VAL A 86 -1.15 -1.57 -2.35
CA VAL A 86 -0.40 -2.28 -1.31
C VAL A 86 1.06 -2.35 -1.75
N VAL A 87 1.96 -1.83 -0.93
CA VAL A 87 3.41 -1.86 -1.17
C VAL A 87 4.06 -2.46 0.05
N GLY A 88 5.07 -3.31 -0.13
CA GLY A 88 5.84 -3.81 0.98
C GLY A 88 6.99 -4.70 0.57
N ILE A 89 7.68 -5.28 1.55
CA ILE A 89 8.77 -6.22 1.35
C ILE A 89 8.33 -7.56 1.92
N GLY A 90 8.36 -8.61 1.09
CA GLY A 90 8.07 -9.98 1.49
C GLY A 90 9.12 -10.96 0.97
N LYS A 91 9.06 -12.20 1.43
CA LYS A 91 9.93 -13.27 0.91
C LYS A 91 9.29 -13.97 -0.27
N ILE A 92 10.02 -14.11 -1.37
CA ILE A 92 9.63 -14.92 -2.53
C ILE A 92 10.80 -15.84 -2.84
N HIS A 93 10.59 -17.16 -2.68
CA HIS A 93 11.64 -18.17 -2.81
C HIS A 93 12.89 -17.85 -1.96
N GLY A 94 12.67 -17.44 -0.72
CA GLY A 94 13.69 -17.11 0.27
C GLY A 94 14.38 -15.76 0.07
N ARG A 95 13.97 -14.96 -0.93
CA ARG A 95 14.57 -13.65 -1.25
C ARG A 95 13.65 -12.52 -0.83
N ASP A 96 14.21 -11.46 -0.25
CA ASP A 96 13.44 -10.25 0.04
C ASP A 96 13.15 -9.51 -1.27
N VAL A 97 11.87 -9.25 -1.53
CA VAL A 97 11.36 -8.64 -2.77
C VAL A 97 10.40 -7.53 -2.43
N VAL A 98 10.57 -6.37 -3.07
CA VAL A 98 9.57 -5.30 -3.03
C VAL A 98 8.37 -5.72 -3.87
N VAL A 99 7.18 -5.70 -3.30
CA VAL A 99 5.93 -6.03 -4.00
C VAL A 99 5.07 -4.77 -4.08
N VAL A 100 4.53 -4.51 -5.27
CA VAL A 100 3.59 -3.41 -5.54
C VAL A 100 2.31 -4.01 -6.14
N SER A 101 1.19 -3.96 -5.40
CA SER A 101 -0.09 -4.57 -5.79
C SER A 101 -1.20 -3.52 -5.78
N ASN A 102 -1.69 -3.14 -6.96
CA ASN A 102 -2.76 -2.13 -7.08
C ASN A 102 -4.07 -2.67 -6.53
N ASP A 103 -4.80 -1.86 -5.77
CA ASP A 103 -6.10 -2.25 -5.22
C ASP A 103 -7.24 -1.80 -6.13
N ALA A 104 -7.73 -2.71 -6.98
CA ALA A 104 -8.85 -2.48 -7.86
C ALA A 104 -10.16 -2.15 -7.12
N THR A 105 -10.28 -2.48 -5.83
CA THR A 105 -11.44 -2.08 -5.03
C THR A 105 -11.46 -0.57 -4.75
N VAL A 106 -10.28 0.07 -4.74
CA VAL A 106 -10.13 1.52 -4.55
C VAL A 106 -10.11 2.19 -5.92
N LYS A 107 -11.27 2.68 -6.36
CA LYS A 107 -11.42 3.42 -7.64
C LYS A 107 -10.84 2.68 -8.85
N ALA A 108 -11.09 1.37 -8.94
CA ALA A 108 -10.54 0.53 -10.02
C ALA A 108 -9.00 0.57 -10.11
N GLY A 109 -8.32 0.82 -8.97
CA GLY A 109 -6.87 0.91 -8.91
C GLY A 109 -6.30 2.16 -9.58
N ALA A 110 -7.12 3.20 -9.79
CA ALA A 110 -6.67 4.45 -10.38
C ALA A 110 -5.59 5.11 -9.51
N TRP A 111 -4.59 5.71 -10.17
CA TRP A 111 -3.51 6.41 -9.49
C TRP A 111 -3.97 7.80 -9.07
N PHE A 112 -4.00 8.03 -7.77
CA PHE A 112 -4.03 9.37 -7.18
C PHE A 112 -2.61 9.96 -7.12
N PRO A 113 -2.44 11.27 -6.85
CA PRO A 113 -1.11 11.87 -6.68
C PRO A 113 -0.27 11.11 -5.64
N LEU A 114 -0.88 10.73 -4.52
CA LEU A 114 -0.22 9.94 -3.47
C LEU A 114 0.02 8.47 -3.87
N THR A 115 -0.74 7.90 -4.80
CA THR A 115 -0.42 6.58 -5.38
C THR A 115 0.89 6.66 -6.13
N CYS A 116 1.06 7.68 -6.97
CA CYS A 116 2.30 7.89 -7.73
C CYS A 116 3.49 8.01 -6.78
N LYS A 117 3.40 8.88 -5.78
CA LYS A 117 4.46 9.07 -4.80
C LYS A 117 4.81 7.79 -4.03
N LYS A 118 3.79 7.00 -3.63
CA LYS A 118 3.99 5.74 -2.91
C LYS A 118 4.68 4.69 -3.78
N VAL A 119 4.31 4.55 -5.04
CA VAL A 119 4.97 3.62 -5.98
C VAL A 119 6.40 4.04 -6.28
N LEU A 120 6.65 5.33 -6.53
CA LEU A 120 8.02 5.82 -6.74
C LEU A 120 8.90 5.60 -5.51
N ARG A 121 8.37 5.78 -4.30
CA ARG A 121 9.09 5.46 -3.06
C ARG A 121 9.41 3.96 -2.95
N ALA A 122 8.51 3.09 -3.40
CA ALA A 122 8.78 1.64 -3.46
C ALA A 122 9.97 1.32 -4.38
N GLN A 123 10.01 1.94 -5.55
CA GLN A 123 11.12 1.78 -6.49
C GLN A 123 12.44 2.34 -5.97
N GLU A 124 12.39 3.48 -5.28
CA GLU A 124 13.56 4.06 -4.62
C GLU A 124 14.13 3.12 -3.56
N ILE A 125 13.27 2.54 -2.71
CA ILE A 125 13.67 1.52 -1.73
C ILE A 125 14.31 0.31 -2.44
N ALA A 126 13.70 -0.17 -3.53
CA ALA A 126 14.24 -1.28 -4.31
C ALA A 126 15.64 -0.96 -4.87
N LEU A 127 15.83 0.25 -5.43
CA LEU A 127 17.10 0.73 -5.98
C LEU A 127 18.18 0.84 -4.90
N GLU A 128 17.87 1.53 -3.79
CA GLU A 128 18.82 1.78 -2.69
C GLU A 128 19.29 0.49 -2.02
N ASN A 129 18.40 -0.51 -1.91
CA ASN A 129 18.68 -1.77 -1.21
C ASN A 129 18.99 -2.93 -2.15
N ARG A 130 19.02 -2.69 -3.47
CA ARG A 130 19.23 -3.72 -4.51
C ARG A 130 18.27 -4.91 -4.38
N LEU A 131 17.01 -4.61 -4.09
CA LEU A 131 15.96 -5.61 -3.99
C LEU A 131 15.28 -5.79 -5.36
N PRO A 132 14.96 -7.04 -5.76
CA PRO A 132 14.02 -7.27 -6.86
C PRO A 132 12.69 -6.58 -6.56
N ILE A 133 11.97 -6.17 -7.61
CA ILE A 133 10.63 -5.60 -7.49
C ILE A 133 9.64 -6.37 -8.37
N VAL A 134 8.46 -6.67 -7.82
CA VAL A 134 7.36 -7.34 -8.51
C VAL A 134 6.12 -6.45 -8.50
N TYR A 135 5.54 -6.25 -9.67
CA TYR A 135 4.30 -5.49 -9.85
C TYR A 135 3.13 -6.44 -10.14
N LEU A 136 2.13 -6.44 -9.25
CA LEU A 136 0.84 -7.09 -9.44
C LEU A 136 -0.15 -6.04 -9.97
N VAL A 137 0.00 -5.72 -11.26
CA VAL A 137 -0.70 -4.61 -11.91
C VAL A 137 -2.19 -4.94 -12.09
N ASP A 138 -3.06 -4.12 -11.51
CA ASP A 138 -4.51 -4.13 -11.70
C ASP A 138 -5.04 -2.70 -11.50
N SER A 139 -4.79 -1.84 -12.49
CA SER A 139 -5.00 -0.40 -12.40
C SER A 139 -5.68 0.14 -13.66
N ALA A 140 -6.66 1.03 -13.46
CA ALA A 140 -7.34 1.76 -14.53
C ALA A 140 -6.54 2.94 -15.12
N GLY A 141 -5.31 3.19 -14.63
CA GLY A 141 -4.48 4.33 -15.06
C GLY A 141 -4.58 5.54 -14.14
N VAL A 142 -4.36 6.74 -14.66
CA VAL A 142 -4.36 8.00 -13.90
C VAL A 142 -5.77 8.39 -13.48
N PHE A 143 -5.93 8.89 -12.25
CA PHE A 143 -7.18 9.49 -11.81
C PHE A 143 -7.38 10.85 -12.50
N LEU A 144 -8.17 10.85 -13.58
CA LEU A 144 -8.33 11.98 -14.50
C LEU A 144 -8.64 13.33 -13.83
N PRO A 145 -9.48 13.42 -12.77
CA PRO A 145 -9.75 14.70 -12.12
C PRO A 145 -8.52 15.42 -11.55
N LEU A 146 -7.44 14.68 -11.24
CA LEU A 146 -6.21 15.20 -10.65
C LEU A 146 -4.99 14.99 -11.57
N GLN A 147 -5.22 14.84 -12.87
CA GLN A 147 -4.19 14.40 -13.82
C GLN A 147 -2.94 15.30 -13.86
N ASP A 148 -3.08 16.60 -13.62
CA ASP A 148 -2.00 17.59 -13.61
C ASP A 148 -1.03 17.39 -12.43
N GLU A 149 -1.50 16.77 -11.35
CA GLU A 149 -0.70 16.37 -10.19
C GLU A 149 -0.12 14.95 -10.31
N ILE A 150 -0.39 14.25 -11.42
CA ILE A 150 -0.03 12.83 -11.59
C ILE A 150 0.77 12.58 -12.86
N PHE A 151 0.64 13.40 -13.90
CA PHE A 151 1.17 13.14 -15.23
C PHE A 151 2.40 13.96 -15.63
N PRO A 152 2.41 15.31 -15.56
CA PRO A 152 3.34 16.12 -16.34
C PRO A 152 4.77 16.28 -15.78
N ASP A 153 4.98 16.15 -14.47
CA ASP A 153 6.25 16.53 -13.84
C ASP A 153 7.29 15.39 -13.81
N LYS A 154 8.54 15.73 -13.48
CA LYS A 154 9.68 14.80 -13.42
C LYS A 154 9.48 13.62 -12.47
N GLU A 155 8.78 13.83 -11.36
CA GLU A 155 8.49 12.82 -10.33
C GLU A 155 7.01 12.36 -10.38
N HIS A 156 6.39 12.47 -11.55
CA HIS A 156 5.04 11.99 -11.83
C HIS A 156 5.08 10.60 -12.51
N PHE A 157 3.93 10.11 -12.98
CA PHE A 157 3.70 8.75 -13.46
C PHE A 157 4.80 8.22 -14.40
N GLY A 158 5.29 9.05 -15.31
CA GLY A 158 6.35 8.69 -16.26
C GLY A 158 7.66 8.24 -15.59
N ARG A 159 7.94 8.72 -14.37
CA ARG A 159 9.15 8.36 -13.62
C ARG A 159 9.20 6.88 -13.27
N ALA A 160 8.05 6.23 -13.11
CA ALA A 160 8.00 4.80 -12.81
C ALA A 160 8.67 3.97 -13.91
N PHE A 161 8.49 4.35 -15.18
CA PHE A 161 9.14 3.67 -16.31
C PHE A 161 10.63 3.94 -16.38
N TYR A 162 11.06 5.18 -16.12
CA TYR A 162 12.47 5.52 -16.02
C TYR A 162 13.16 4.68 -14.92
N ASN A 163 12.55 4.61 -13.73
CA ASN A 163 13.08 3.82 -12.62
C ASN A 163 13.11 2.32 -12.95
N ASN A 164 12.10 1.78 -13.65
CA ASN A 164 12.11 0.38 -14.11
C ASN A 164 13.29 0.09 -15.03
N ALA A 165 13.60 0.99 -15.97
CA ALA A 165 14.77 0.84 -16.83
C ALA A 165 16.09 0.89 -16.02
N ARG A 166 16.15 1.71 -14.98
CA ARG A 166 17.32 1.80 -14.08
C ARG A 166 17.47 0.58 -13.17
N LEU A 167 16.37 0.02 -12.68
CA LEU A 167 16.33 -1.22 -11.88
C LEU A 167 16.78 -2.45 -12.68
N SER A 168 16.54 -2.44 -14.00
CA SER A 168 16.91 -3.54 -14.88
C SER A 168 18.36 -3.50 -15.37
N ALA A 169 19.08 -2.39 -15.15
CA ALA A 169 20.45 -2.17 -15.61
C ALA A 169 21.49 -2.75 -14.66
#